data_AF-A0A970J667-F1
#
_entry.id   AF-A0A970J667-F1
#
_cell.length_a   1.000
_cell.length_b   1.000
_cell.length_c   1.000
_cell.angle_alpha   90.00
_cell.angle_beta   90.00
_cell.angle_gamma   90.00
#
_symmetry.space_group_name_H-M   'P 1'
#
loop_
_entity.id
_entity.type
_entity.pdbx_description
1 polymer ?
#
loop_
_entity_poly.entity_id
_entity_poly.type
_entity_poly.pdbx_seq_one_letter_code
_entity_poly.pdbx_strand_id
1 'polypeptide(L)'
;MNRTVGLVIVLLVILGIAIYINAQRQRGAEWQDGTYVARSEPDERGWFGEIEVVIKDGKITQVNYEELNQEGNRKGADYPYPQGPESHDDYEQRLISTQNPEEVEAISGATQTHARFVEAAREALRKAEEGDQSRPPAITPQPPAPQEQPETGSSEWRDGTYTARTETDDHGYYGEIELVISGGRITEVRYDEKDREGNPKGESYPYPLGPQSEDRYEEQLLETQDPEKVEVITGATQTWERFKETAREALRQASGEEMPGQMQPQTQTGS
;
A
#
# COMPACT_ATOMS: atom_id res chain seq x y z
N MET A 1 10.47 70.70 -9.79
CA MET A 1 9.80 69.41 -10.07
C MET A 1 8.30 69.66 -10.10
N ASN A 2 7.62 69.47 -11.23
CA ASN A 2 6.17 69.71 -11.31
C ASN A 2 5.46 68.69 -10.41
N ARG A 3 4.51 69.16 -9.59
CA ARG A 3 3.73 68.31 -8.67
C ARG A 3 3.11 67.09 -9.38
N THR A 4 2.74 67.27 -10.64
CA THR A 4 2.25 66.22 -11.55
C THR A 4 3.31 65.18 -11.90
N VAL A 5 4.56 65.58 -12.15
CA VAL A 5 5.67 64.66 -12.48
C VAL A 5 6.04 63.79 -11.26
N GLY A 6 6.02 64.37 -10.05
CA GLY A 6 6.24 63.60 -8.82
C GLY A 6 5.17 62.55 -8.57
N LEU A 7 3.91 62.86 -8.86
CA LEU A 7 2.76 61.96 -8.62
C LEU A 7 2.76 60.77 -9.60
N VAL A 8 3.15 60.99 -10.86
CA VAL A 8 3.28 59.93 -11.87
C VAL A 8 4.40 58.95 -11.51
N ILE A 9 5.54 59.44 -11.02
CA ILE A 9 6.66 58.57 -10.61
C ILE A 9 6.25 57.68 -9.43
N VAL A 10 5.56 58.24 -8.43
CA VAL A 10 5.07 57.47 -7.28
C VAL A 10 4.07 56.39 -7.72
N LEU A 11 3.16 56.69 -8.65
CA LEU A 11 2.22 55.71 -9.19
C LEU A 11 2.92 54.58 -9.95
N LEU A 12 3.94 54.88 -10.75
CA LEU A 12 4.70 53.86 -11.48
C LEU A 12 5.51 52.95 -10.55
N VAL A 13 6.06 53.51 -9.45
CA VAL A 13 6.76 52.72 -8.43
C VAL A 13 5.79 51.80 -7.68
N ILE A 14 4.61 52.30 -7.29
CA ILE A 14 3.58 51.48 -6.62
C ILE A 14 3.09 50.38 -7.56
N LEU A 15 2.87 50.68 -8.85
CA LEU A 15 2.46 49.69 -9.84
C LEU A 15 3.55 48.65 -10.09
N GLY A 16 4.82 49.07 -10.17
CA GLY A 16 5.96 48.16 -10.28
C GLY A 16 6.12 47.25 -9.06
N ILE A 17 5.92 47.79 -7.85
CA ILE A 17 5.92 47.00 -6.60
C ILE A 17 4.72 46.05 -6.56
N ALA A 18 3.53 46.48 -7.00
CA ALA A 18 2.35 45.61 -7.05
C ALA A 18 2.54 44.47 -8.06
N ILE A 19 3.13 44.74 -9.23
CA ILE A 19 3.48 43.72 -10.23
C ILE A 19 4.57 42.78 -9.69
N TYR A 20 5.59 43.30 -9.01
CA TYR A 20 6.64 42.49 -8.38
C TYR A 20 6.09 41.60 -7.26
N ILE A 21 5.24 42.14 -6.37
CA ILE A 21 4.57 41.38 -5.32
C ILE A 21 3.60 40.36 -5.93
N ASN A 22 2.89 40.68 -7.01
CA ASN A 22 2.02 39.73 -7.71
C ASN A 22 2.81 38.60 -8.40
N ALA A 23 3.99 38.89 -8.96
CA ALA A 23 4.90 37.89 -9.50
C ALA A 23 5.50 37.00 -8.40
N GLN A 24 5.77 37.55 -7.21
CA GLN A 24 6.17 36.74 -6.04
C GLN A 24 5.01 35.93 -5.45
N ARG A 25 3.76 36.39 -5.55
CA ARG A 25 2.56 35.70 -5.05
C ARG A 25 2.09 34.51 -5.90
N GLN A 26 2.64 34.33 -7.11
CA GLN A 26 2.41 33.15 -7.96
C GLN A 26 3.42 32.02 -7.70
N ARG A 27 4.39 32.22 -6.79
CA ARG A 27 5.35 31.18 -6.38
C ARG A 27 4.71 30.23 -5.36
N GLY A 28 3.84 29.34 -5.86
CA GLY A 28 3.79 27.98 -5.29
C GLY A 28 5.19 27.37 -5.42
N ALA A 29 5.55 26.41 -4.57
CA ALA A 29 6.90 25.83 -4.56
C ALA A 29 7.39 25.56 -6.01
N GLU A 30 8.37 26.33 -6.48
CA GLU A 30 8.90 26.18 -7.83
C GLU A 30 9.77 24.93 -7.80
N TRP A 31 9.22 23.80 -8.21
CA TRP A 31 10.02 22.60 -8.41
C TRP A 31 11.11 22.89 -9.43
N GLN A 32 12.33 22.52 -9.06
CA GLN A 32 13.46 22.67 -9.94
C GLN A 32 13.36 21.62 -11.07
N ASP A 33 13.81 22.00 -12.26
CA ASP A 33 13.84 21.08 -13.40
C ASP A 33 14.84 19.96 -13.15
N GLY A 34 14.46 18.73 -13.49
CA GLY A 34 15.28 17.58 -13.13
C GLY A 34 14.62 16.23 -13.25
N THR A 35 15.34 15.23 -12.78
CA THR A 35 14.83 13.86 -12.60
C THR A 35 15.06 13.49 -11.14
N TYR A 36 13.97 13.18 -10.44
CA TYR A 36 13.95 12.95 -9.01
C TYR A 36 13.48 11.53 -8.75
N VAL A 37 14.30 10.78 -8.01
CA VAL A 37 14.00 9.39 -7.63
C VAL A 37 13.82 9.31 -6.13
N ALA A 38 12.73 8.68 -5.69
CA ALA A 38 12.39 8.49 -4.29
C ALA A 38 11.74 7.13 -4.06
N ARG A 39 11.68 6.72 -2.78
CA ARG A 39 11.03 5.48 -2.34
C ARG A 39 10.02 5.77 -1.24
N SER A 40 8.97 4.96 -1.15
CA SER A 40 8.19 4.84 0.08
C SER A 40 8.98 4.06 1.14
N GLU A 41 8.54 4.13 2.39
CA GLU A 41 8.95 3.14 3.39
C GLU A 41 8.56 1.71 2.94
N PRO A 42 9.38 0.69 3.26
CA PRO A 42 9.02 -0.70 3.04
C PRO A 42 7.91 -1.15 4.00
N ASP A 43 7.00 -1.97 3.51
CA ASP A 43 6.04 -2.67 4.36
C ASP A 43 6.70 -3.77 5.21
N GLU A 44 5.91 -4.45 6.04
CA GLU A 44 6.36 -5.54 6.92
C GLU A 44 7.01 -6.73 6.17
N ARG A 45 6.74 -6.84 4.86
CA ARG A 45 7.31 -7.85 3.94
C ARG A 45 8.49 -7.31 3.13
N GLY A 46 8.86 -6.05 3.32
CA GLY A 46 9.97 -5.40 2.64
C GLY A 46 9.63 -4.87 1.25
N TRP A 47 8.35 -4.79 0.86
CA TRP A 47 7.93 -4.17 -0.40
C TRP A 47 7.80 -2.66 -0.25
N PHE A 48 8.38 -1.91 -1.18
CA PHE A 48 8.29 -0.45 -1.24
C PHE A 48 8.02 -0.02 -2.69
N GLY A 49 7.46 1.18 -2.86
CA GLY A 49 7.35 1.83 -4.16
C GLY A 49 8.61 2.65 -4.46
N GLU A 50 9.16 2.56 -5.68
CA GLU A 50 10.18 3.46 -6.21
C GLU A 50 9.56 4.28 -7.36
N ILE A 51 9.69 5.60 -7.29
CA ILE A 51 9.16 6.53 -8.30
C ILE A 51 10.30 7.34 -8.91
N GLU A 52 10.28 7.49 -10.23
CA GLU A 52 11.10 8.46 -10.97
C GLU A 52 10.20 9.53 -11.59
N VAL A 53 10.40 10.79 -11.19
CA VAL A 53 9.61 11.95 -11.63
C VAL A 53 10.50 12.88 -12.44
N VAL A 54 10.10 13.23 -13.67
CA VAL A 54 10.79 14.21 -14.51
C VAL A 54 10.03 15.54 -14.48
N ILE A 55 10.72 16.60 -14.07
CA ILE A 55 10.17 17.95 -13.98
C ILE A 55 10.82 18.85 -15.03
N LYS A 56 9.99 19.57 -15.79
CA LYS A 56 10.40 20.57 -16.79
C LYS A 56 9.51 21.79 -16.71
N ASP A 57 10.10 22.97 -16.76
CA ASP A 57 9.39 24.24 -16.59
C ASP A 57 8.51 24.25 -15.32
N GLY A 58 8.99 23.64 -14.24
CA GLY A 58 8.27 23.51 -12.97
C GLY A 58 7.04 22.59 -13.00
N LYS A 59 6.93 21.69 -13.99
CA LYS A 59 5.82 20.72 -14.12
C LYS A 59 6.30 19.28 -14.21
N ILE A 60 5.56 18.36 -13.61
CA ILE A 60 5.73 16.92 -13.81
C ILE A 60 5.38 16.59 -15.26
N THR A 61 6.32 16.02 -16.00
CA THR A 61 6.19 15.66 -17.42
C THR A 61 6.28 14.16 -17.68
N GLN A 62 6.86 13.41 -16.77
CA GLN A 62 6.96 11.97 -16.82
C GLN A 62 7.02 11.43 -15.40
N VAL A 63 6.39 10.28 -15.19
CA VAL A 63 6.43 9.50 -13.97
C VAL A 63 6.68 8.05 -14.39
N ASN A 64 7.52 7.33 -13.65
CA ASN A 64 7.70 5.89 -13.78
C ASN A 64 7.70 5.30 -12.37
N TYR A 65 6.83 4.34 -12.10
CA TYR A 65 6.60 3.77 -10.78
C TYR A 65 6.69 2.24 -10.78
N GLU A 66 7.40 1.69 -9.80
CA GLU A 66 7.59 0.25 -9.65
C GLU A 66 7.48 -0.12 -8.15
N GLU A 67 6.92 -1.28 -7.82
CA GLU A 67 6.99 -1.86 -6.48
C GLU A 67 8.07 -2.94 -6.43
N LEU A 68 9.02 -2.80 -5.51
CA LEU A 68 10.22 -3.63 -5.39
C LEU A 68 10.35 -4.20 -3.99
N ASN A 69 10.87 -5.42 -3.87
CA ASN A 69 11.32 -5.97 -2.59
C ASN A 69 12.80 -5.56 -2.33
N GLN A 70 13.31 -5.89 -1.14
CA GLN A 70 14.70 -5.58 -0.76
C GLN A 70 15.77 -6.31 -1.58
N GLU A 71 15.39 -7.30 -2.39
CA GLU A 71 16.27 -8.03 -3.29
C GLU A 71 16.25 -7.45 -4.72
N GLY A 72 15.37 -6.47 -4.97
CA GLY A 72 15.18 -5.83 -6.27
C GLY A 72 14.20 -6.57 -7.18
N ASN A 73 13.49 -7.58 -6.66
CA ASN A 73 12.42 -8.24 -7.39
C ASN A 73 11.21 -7.31 -7.48
N ARG A 74 10.58 -7.25 -8.65
CA ARG A 74 9.37 -6.47 -8.90
C ARG A 74 8.12 -7.24 -8.48
N LYS A 75 7.10 -6.56 -7.96
CA LYS A 75 5.73 -7.08 -8.01
C LYS A 75 5.26 -7.04 -9.45
N GLY A 76 5.51 -8.12 -10.18
CA GLY A 76 5.16 -8.27 -11.60
C GLY A 76 3.98 -9.21 -11.82
N ALA A 77 3.87 -9.75 -13.04
CA ALA A 77 2.77 -10.63 -13.46
C ALA A 77 2.62 -11.92 -12.61
N ASP A 78 3.68 -12.36 -11.91
CA ASP A 78 3.66 -13.54 -11.05
C ASP A 78 3.17 -13.23 -9.62
N TYR A 79 2.86 -11.97 -9.31
CA TYR A 79 2.33 -11.59 -8.00
C TYR A 79 0.87 -12.07 -7.85
N PRO A 80 0.50 -12.74 -6.74
CA PRO A 80 -0.84 -13.31 -6.57
C PRO A 80 -2.00 -12.30 -6.68
N TYR A 81 -1.75 -11.02 -6.39
CA TYR A 81 -2.75 -9.95 -6.39
C TYR A 81 -2.47 -8.95 -7.53
N PRO A 82 -3.03 -9.17 -8.74
CA PRO A 82 -2.63 -8.42 -9.94
C PRO A 82 -3.06 -6.94 -9.92
N GLN A 83 -4.06 -6.57 -9.12
CA GLN A 83 -4.62 -5.21 -9.09
C GLN A 83 -3.61 -4.14 -8.70
N GLY A 84 -2.67 -4.45 -7.78
CA GLY A 84 -1.58 -3.56 -7.42
C GLY A 84 -0.68 -3.24 -8.62
N PRO A 85 0.05 -4.22 -9.18
CA PRO A 85 0.91 -4.03 -10.35
C PRO A 85 0.20 -3.43 -11.57
N GLU A 86 -1.04 -3.84 -11.86
CA GLU A 86 -1.82 -3.33 -12.99
C GLU A 86 -2.20 -1.85 -12.85
N SER A 87 -2.15 -1.29 -11.65
CA SER A 87 -2.55 0.09 -11.37
C SER A 87 -1.46 1.15 -11.63
N HIS A 88 -0.21 0.73 -11.87
CA HIS A 88 0.94 1.65 -11.94
C HIS A 88 0.79 2.71 -13.04
N ASP A 89 0.54 2.29 -14.29
CA ASP A 89 0.35 3.19 -15.43
C ASP A 89 -0.75 4.23 -15.16
N ASP A 90 -1.86 3.81 -14.53
CA ASP A 90 -2.97 4.69 -14.19
C ASP A 90 -2.56 5.74 -13.14
N TYR A 91 -1.81 5.35 -12.10
CA TYR A 91 -1.31 6.29 -11.10
C TYR A 91 -0.30 7.28 -11.69
N GLU A 92 0.59 6.82 -12.57
CA GLU A 92 1.54 7.70 -13.28
C GLU A 92 0.79 8.78 -14.07
N GLN A 93 -0.21 8.41 -14.86
CA GLN A 93 -1.01 9.37 -15.62
C GLN A 93 -1.81 10.31 -14.70
N ARG A 94 -2.35 9.81 -13.59
CA ARG A 94 -3.06 10.65 -12.61
C ARG A 94 -2.13 11.69 -12.02
N LEU A 95 -0.92 11.33 -11.60
CA LEU A 95 0.03 12.31 -11.03
C LEU A 95 0.48 13.34 -12.06
N ILE A 96 0.71 12.94 -13.32
CA ILE A 96 0.99 13.88 -14.42
C ILE A 96 -0.19 14.85 -14.61
N SER A 97 -1.43 14.37 -14.48
CA SER A 97 -2.61 15.22 -14.64
C SER A 97 -2.85 16.15 -13.45
N THR A 98 -2.75 15.63 -12.22
CA THR A 98 -3.07 16.37 -11.00
C THR A 98 -1.97 17.33 -10.60
N GLN A 99 -0.71 17.02 -10.93
CA GLN A 99 0.47 17.74 -10.42
C GLN A 99 0.46 17.82 -8.88
N ASN A 100 -0.22 16.89 -8.21
CA ASN A 100 -0.34 16.88 -6.76
C ASN A 100 -0.60 15.43 -6.30
N PRO A 101 0.31 14.81 -5.55
CA PRO A 101 0.14 13.43 -5.09
C PRO A 101 -1.08 13.28 -4.16
N GLU A 102 -1.44 14.30 -3.39
CA GLU A 102 -2.60 14.25 -2.48
C GLU A 102 -3.95 14.28 -3.23
N GLU A 103 -3.95 14.65 -4.52
CA GLU A 103 -5.13 14.66 -5.37
C GLU A 103 -5.23 13.41 -6.26
N VAL A 104 -4.24 12.52 -6.21
CA VAL A 104 -4.33 11.23 -6.90
C VAL A 104 -5.31 10.37 -6.12
N GLU A 105 -6.43 10.03 -6.74
CA GLU A 105 -7.44 9.15 -6.12
C GLU A 105 -6.98 7.69 -6.13
N ALA A 106 -7.30 6.94 -5.07
CA ALA A 106 -7.06 5.50 -5.00
C ALA A 106 -7.88 4.72 -6.03
N ILE A 107 -7.30 3.66 -6.57
CA ILE A 107 -7.96 2.69 -7.44
C ILE A 107 -8.48 1.54 -6.55
N SER A 108 -9.72 1.13 -6.78
CA SER A 108 -10.34 0.06 -6.01
C SER A 108 -9.52 -1.24 -6.14
N GLY A 109 -9.04 -1.76 -5.01
CA GLY A 109 -8.18 -2.95 -4.98
C GLY A 109 -6.68 -2.67 -5.09
N ALA A 110 -6.27 -1.40 -5.20
CA ALA A 110 -4.87 -0.99 -5.22
C ALA A 110 -4.63 0.16 -4.23
N THR A 111 -5.31 0.14 -3.08
CA THR A 111 -5.20 1.17 -2.03
C THR A 111 -3.83 1.18 -1.38
N GLN A 112 -3.19 0.02 -1.28
CA GLN A 112 -1.86 -0.10 -0.71
C GLN A 112 -0.80 0.43 -1.68
N THR A 113 -0.92 0.10 -2.97
CA THR A 113 -0.12 0.71 -4.03
C THR A 113 -0.33 2.22 -4.10
N HIS A 114 -1.56 2.70 -3.90
CA HIS A 114 -1.83 4.13 -3.78
C HIS A 114 -1.03 4.79 -2.65
N ALA A 115 -1.05 4.20 -1.45
CA ALA A 115 -0.32 4.74 -0.31
C ALA A 115 1.19 4.85 -0.60
N ARG A 116 1.80 3.77 -1.11
CA ARG A 116 3.22 3.77 -1.48
C ARG A 116 3.53 4.77 -2.60
N PHE A 117 2.66 4.86 -3.60
CA PHE A 117 2.79 5.80 -4.71
C PHE A 117 2.76 7.26 -4.22
N VAL A 118 1.77 7.63 -3.40
CA VAL A 118 1.62 8.98 -2.85
C VAL A 118 2.82 9.34 -1.98
N GLU A 119 3.27 8.42 -1.13
CA GLU A 119 4.43 8.63 -0.27
C GLU A 119 5.72 8.86 -1.08
N ALA A 120 6.00 7.97 -2.04
CA ALA A 120 7.16 8.09 -2.91
C ALA A 120 7.10 9.39 -3.75
N ALA A 121 5.93 9.73 -4.29
CA ALA A 121 5.72 10.95 -5.06
C ALA A 121 5.94 12.21 -4.22
N ARG A 122 5.42 12.24 -2.99
CA ARG A 122 5.63 13.36 -2.05
C ARG A 122 7.12 13.57 -1.79
N GLU A 123 7.87 12.50 -1.58
CA GLU A 123 9.31 12.57 -1.35
C GLU A 123 10.08 13.02 -2.61
N ALA A 124 9.70 12.54 -3.80
CA ALA A 124 10.31 12.99 -5.05
C ALA A 124 10.08 14.50 -5.29
N LEU A 125 8.88 15.01 -4.97
CA LEU A 125 8.57 16.43 -5.10
C LEU A 125 9.25 17.29 -4.05
N ARG A 126 9.40 16.80 -2.80
CA ARG A 126 10.25 17.46 -1.78
C ARG A 126 11.68 17.62 -2.27
N LYS A 127 12.26 16.57 -2.87
CA LYS A 127 13.58 16.62 -3.49
C LYS A 127 13.64 17.61 -4.65
N ALA A 128 12.57 17.75 -5.42
CA ALA A 128 12.48 18.74 -6.48
C ALA A 128 12.46 20.19 -5.97
N GLU A 129 11.81 20.46 -4.84
CA GLU A 129 11.86 21.77 -4.18
C GLU A 129 13.31 22.10 -3.77
N GLU A 130 14.03 21.10 -3.25
CA GLU A 130 15.42 21.24 -2.81
C GLU A 130 16.45 21.21 -3.95
N GLY A 131 16.06 20.70 -5.13
CA GLY A 131 16.97 20.45 -6.25
C GLY A 131 17.87 19.22 -6.05
N ASP A 132 17.51 18.33 -5.11
CA ASP A 132 18.28 17.13 -4.82
C ASP A 132 17.97 16.01 -5.83
N GLN A 133 18.80 15.93 -6.87
CA GLN A 133 18.72 14.88 -7.89
C GLN A 133 19.50 13.61 -7.50
N SER A 134 19.89 13.45 -6.23
CA SER A 134 20.47 12.20 -5.75
C SER A 134 19.52 11.02 -6.00
N ARG A 135 20.05 9.81 -6.16
CA ARG A 135 19.24 8.59 -6.24
C ARG A 135 19.37 7.82 -4.93
N PRO A 136 18.31 7.13 -4.47
CA PRO A 136 18.45 6.10 -3.45
C PRO A 136 19.57 5.12 -3.85
N PRO A 137 20.30 4.54 -2.89
CA PRO A 137 21.29 3.54 -3.21
C PRO A 137 20.67 2.41 -4.04
N ALA A 138 21.40 1.96 -5.06
CA ALA A 138 21.00 0.83 -5.87
C ALA A 138 20.73 -0.37 -4.96
N ILE A 139 19.70 -1.16 -5.31
CA ILE A 139 19.42 -2.41 -4.61
C ILE A 139 20.51 -3.40 -5.04
N THR A 140 21.65 -3.37 -4.38
CA THR A 140 22.58 -4.50 -4.42
C THR A 140 21.97 -5.58 -3.55
N PRO A 141 21.84 -6.84 -4.04
CA PRO A 141 21.56 -7.95 -3.16
C PRO A 141 22.63 -7.93 -2.09
N GLN A 142 22.26 -7.54 -0.87
CA GLN A 142 23.17 -7.72 0.24
C GLN A 142 23.40 -9.24 0.29
N PRO A 143 24.65 -9.75 0.37
CA PRO A 143 24.85 -11.15 0.76
C PRO A 143 23.97 -11.32 1.98
N PRO A 144 23.04 -12.30 1.99
CA PRO A 144 21.87 -12.28 2.85
C PRO A 144 22.34 -11.75 4.18
N ALA A 145 21.94 -10.49 4.50
CA ALA A 145 22.24 -9.93 5.80
C ALA A 145 21.91 -11.07 6.74
N PRO A 146 22.87 -11.57 7.58
CA PRO A 146 22.67 -12.80 8.34
C PRO A 146 21.26 -12.68 8.80
N GLN A 147 20.35 -13.55 8.27
CA GLN A 147 18.91 -13.33 8.45
C GLN A 147 18.87 -12.92 9.89
N GLU A 148 18.40 -11.70 10.19
CA GLU A 148 18.17 -11.39 11.59
C GLU A 148 17.18 -12.48 11.91
N GLN A 149 17.70 -13.60 12.47
CA GLN A 149 16.97 -14.60 13.17
C GLN A 149 16.12 -13.68 13.99
N PRO A 150 14.80 -13.59 13.70
CA PRO A 150 13.96 -12.60 14.34
C PRO A 150 14.40 -12.67 15.78
N GLU A 151 15.00 -11.57 16.25
CA GLU A 151 15.67 -11.54 17.55
C GLU A 151 14.75 -12.33 18.44
N THR A 152 15.25 -13.35 19.14
CA THR A 152 14.41 -14.18 20.00
C THR A 152 13.85 -13.36 21.18
N GLY A 153 13.47 -12.10 20.98
CA GLY A 153 12.39 -11.43 21.66
C GLY A 153 11.08 -11.93 21.08
N SER A 154 10.45 -12.85 21.82
CA SER A 154 8.99 -12.89 21.97
C SER A 154 8.17 -12.42 20.75
N SER A 155 8.26 -13.10 19.61
CA SER A 155 7.21 -12.95 18.60
C SER A 155 5.91 -13.44 19.25
N GLU A 156 4.83 -12.66 19.12
CA GLU A 156 3.53 -13.06 19.69
C GLU A 156 3.01 -14.35 19.05
N TRP A 157 3.48 -14.71 17.85
CA TRP A 157 3.05 -15.90 17.12
C TRP A 157 4.17 -16.89 16.88
N ARG A 158 3.82 -18.17 16.99
CA ARG A 158 4.69 -19.30 16.69
C ARG A 158 4.58 -19.64 15.21
N ASP A 159 5.70 -20.03 14.60
CA ASP A 159 5.73 -20.49 13.22
C ASP A 159 4.85 -21.74 13.02
N GLY A 160 4.19 -21.82 11.88
CA GLY A 160 3.27 -22.92 11.55
C GLY A 160 2.16 -22.52 10.58
N THR A 161 1.31 -23.48 10.26
CA THR A 161 0.07 -23.26 9.51
C THR A 161 -1.11 -23.33 10.48
N TYR A 162 -1.92 -22.28 10.50
CA TYR A 162 -3.05 -22.13 11.42
C TYR A 162 -4.34 -21.98 10.62
N THR A 163 -5.39 -22.67 11.05
CA THR A 163 -6.69 -22.64 10.38
C THR A 163 -7.78 -22.23 11.35
N ALA A 164 -8.73 -21.45 10.86
CA ALA A 164 -9.92 -21.08 11.62
C ALA A 164 -11.12 -21.01 10.70
N ARG A 165 -12.29 -21.28 11.26
CA ARG A 165 -13.56 -21.19 10.53
C ARG A 165 -14.65 -20.57 11.40
N THR A 166 -15.53 -19.81 10.76
CA THR A 166 -16.76 -19.31 11.39
C THR A 166 -17.80 -20.41 11.54
N GLU A 167 -18.84 -20.17 12.33
CA GLU A 167 -20.04 -21.01 12.30
C GLU A 167 -20.75 -20.91 10.93
N THR A 168 -21.41 -21.98 10.53
CA THR A 168 -22.22 -21.98 9.31
C THR A 168 -23.46 -21.10 9.50
N ASP A 169 -23.67 -20.15 8.59
CA ASP A 169 -24.83 -19.26 8.62
C ASP A 169 -26.16 -19.94 8.25
N ASP A 170 -27.26 -19.18 8.35
CA ASP A 170 -28.60 -19.63 7.98
C ASP A 170 -28.73 -20.00 6.50
N HIS A 171 -27.82 -19.54 5.65
CA HIS A 171 -27.74 -19.84 4.22
C HIS A 171 -26.87 -21.07 3.90
N GLY A 172 -26.18 -21.64 4.90
CA GLY A 172 -25.31 -22.80 4.74
C GLY A 172 -23.87 -22.49 4.39
N TYR A 173 -23.40 -21.26 4.60
CA TYR A 173 -22.02 -20.86 4.30
C TYR A 173 -21.23 -20.54 5.56
N TYR A 174 -19.93 -20.86 5.54
CA TYR A 174 -18.96 -20.46 6.55
C TYR A 174 -17.72 -19.87 5.88
N GLY A 175 -17.06 -18.90 6.52
CA GLY A 175 -15.71 -18.47 6.15
C GLY A 175 -14.65 -19.38 6.78
N GLU A 176 -13.59 -19.68 6.04
CA GLU A 176 -12.41 -20.46 6.46
C GLU A 176 -11.13 -19.72 6.05
N ILE A 177 -10.18 -19.62 6.98
CA ILE A 177 -8.85 -19.03 6.72
C ILE A 177 -7.75 -20.04 7.00
N GLU A 178 -6.69 -19.99 6.20
CA GLU A 178 -5.40 -20.62 6.43
C GLU A 178 -4.33 -19.52 6.47
N LEU A 179 -3.60 -19.45 7.58
CA LEU A 179 -2.46 -18.55 7.75
C LEU A 179 -1.18 -19.37 7.83
N VAL A 180 -0.16 -19.00 7.04
CA VAL A 180 1.21 -19.49 7.23
C VAL A 180 2.00 -18.42 7.97
N ILE A 181 2.61 -18.80 9.08
CA ILE A 181 3.44 -17.93 9.92
C ILE A 181 4.87 -18.46 9.89
N SER A 182 5.82 -17.59 9.56
CA SER A 182 7.26 -17.89 9.54
C SER A 182 8.04 -16.70 10.06
N GLY A 183 8.97 -16.95 10.99
CA GLY A 183 9.72 -15.89 11.65
C GLY A 183 8.82 -14.90 12.42
N GLY A 184 7.69 -15.39 12.96
CA GLY A 184 6.74 -14.55 13.68
C GLY A 184 5.90 -13.60 12.83
N ARG A 185 5.87 -13.76 11.50
CA ARG A 185 5.07 -12.95 10.55
C ARG A 185 4.15 -13.82 9.71
N ILE A 186 2.99 -13.30 9.33
CA ILE A 186 2.08 -13.89 8.35
C ILE A 186 2.74 -13.79 6.97
N THR A 187 3.06 -14.93 6.38
CA THR A 187 3.72 -15.02 5.06
C THR A 187 2.76 -15.46 3.95
N GLU A 188 1.65 -16.11 4.32
CA GLU A 188 0.59 -16.51 3.40
C GLU A 188 -0.77 -16.39 4.11
N VAL A 189 -1.77 -15.93 3.36
CA VAL A 189 -3.17 -15.89 3.76
C VAL A 189 -3.94 -16.56 2.64
N ARG A 190 -4.81 -17.50 2.98
CA ARG A 190 -5.83 -18.04 2.06
C ARG A 190 -7.16 -18.00 2.78
N TYR A 191 -8.16 -17.43 2.15
CA TYR A 191 -9.49 -17.28 2.71
C TYR A 191 -10.52 -17.63 1.65
N ASP A 192 -11.50 -18.45 2.03
CA ASP A 192 -12.66 -18.72 1.20
C ASP A 192 -13.93 -18.72 2.07
N GLU A 193 -15.03 -18.24 1.53
CA GLU A 193 -16.36 -18.62 2.01
C GLU A 193 -16.83 -19.92 1.33
N LYS A 194 -17.12 -20.96 2.10
CA LYS A 194 -17.49 -22.30 1.60
C LYS A 194 -18.91 -22.70 1.99
N ASP A 195 -19.56 -23.51 1.15
CA ASP A 195 -20.82 -24.18 1.47
C ASP A 195 -20.62 -25.38 2.42
N ARG A 196 -21.71 -26.07 2.80
CA ARG A 196 -21.65 -27.22 3.73
C ARG A 196 -20.85 -28.40 3.20
N GLU A 197 -20.73 -28.50 1.88
CA GLU A 197 -19.97 -29.52 1.18
C GLU A 197 -18.49 -29.14 1.02
N GLY A 198 -18.11 -27.92 1.43
CA GLY A 198 -16.74 -27.40 1.36
C GLY A 198 -16.40 -26.76 0.02
N ASN A 199 -17.37 -26.47 -0.83
CA ASN A 199 -17.13 -25.78 -2.10
C ASN A 199 -17.04 -24.26 -1.87
N PRO A 200 -16.03 -23.57 -2.42
CA PRO A 200 -15.92 -22.13 -2.30
C PRO A 200 -17.04 -21.42 -3.07
N LYS A 201 -17.43 -20.23 -2.59
CA LYS A 201 -18.29 -19.30 -3.32
C LYS A 201 -17.50 -18.82 -4.55
N GLY A 202 -17.75 -19.45 -5.70
CA GLY A 202 -17.10 -19.07 -6.96
C GLY A 202 -17.88 -18.04 -7.79
N GLU A 203 -17.44 -17.86 -9.04
CA GLU A 203 -18.06 -16.93 -10.03
C GLU A 203 -19.56 -17.18 -10.26
N SER A 204 -20.04 -18.40 -10.04
CA SER A 204 -21.46 -18.74 -10.18
C SER A 204 -22.33 -18.26 -9.02
N TYR A 205 -21.74 -17.69 -7.97
CA TYR A 205 -22.47 -17.19 -6.81
C TYR A 205 -23.24 -15.90 -7.16
N PRO A 206 -24.53 -15.76 -6.79
CA PRO A 206 -25.36 -14.62 -7.20
C PRO A 206 -24.86 -13.24 -6.77
N TYR A 207 -23.96 -13.17 -5.78
CA TYR A 207 -23.39 -11.94 -5.26
C TYR A 207 -21.87 -11.96 -5.42
N PRO A 208 -21.34 -11.63 -6.61
CA PRO A 208 -19.93 -11.84 -6.94
C PRO A 208 -18.96 -10.97 -6.14
N LEU A 209 -19.45 -9.89 -5.52
CA LEU A 209 -18.62 -9.01 -4.68
C LEU A 209 -18.06 -9.69 -3.43
N GLY A 210 -18.73 -10.72 -2.90
CA GLY A 210 -18.20 -11.50 -1.77
C GLY A 210 -16.90 -12.19 -2.16
N PRO A 211 -16.94 -13.15 -3.11
CA PRO A 211 -15.74 -13.84 -3.60
C PRO A 211 -14.64 -12.89 -4.10
N GLN A 212 -15.01 -11.84 -4.85
CA GLN A 212 -14.04 -10.85 -5.36
C GLN A 212 -13.35 -10.02 -4.27
N SER A 213 -13.91 -9.98 -3.06
CA SER A 213 -13.34 -9.26 -1.93
C SER A 213 -12.33 -10.10 -1.13
N GLU A 214 -12.35 -11.43 -1.28
CA GLU A 214 -11.52 -12.37 -0.53
C GLU A 214 -10.03 -12.08 -0.77
N ASP A 215 -9.58 -12.13 -2.03
CA ASP A 215 -8.20 -11.79 -2.45
C ASP A 215 -7.73 -10.43 -1.90
N ARG A 216 -8.63 -9.44 -1.85
CA ARG A 216 -8.30 -8.09 -1.36
C ARG A 216 -8.15 -8.05 0.15
N TYR A 217 -8.87 -8.88 0.90
CA TYR A 217 -8.67 -9.00 2.34
C TYR A 217 -7.41 -9.80 2.65
N GLU A 218 -7.10 -10.83 1.86
CA GLU A 218 -5.83 -11.57 1.97
C GLU A 218 -4.62 -10.64 1.79
N GLU A 219 -4.62 -9.84 0.73
CA GLU A 219 -3.55 -8.86 0.47
C GLU A 219 -3.43 -7.84 1.61
N GLN A 220 -4.55 -7.27 2.06
CA GLN A 220 -4.54 -6.33 3.18
C GLN A 220 -3.97 -6.95 4.45
N LEU A 221 -4.35 -8.18 4.82
CA LEU A 221 -3.82 -8.82 6.02
C LEU A 221 -2.34 -9.17 5.88
N LEU A 222 -1.90 -9.60 4.70
CA LEU A 222 -0.48 -9.84 4.40
C LEU A 222 0.37 -8.60 4.59
N GLU A 223 -0.17 -7.42 4.28
CA GLU A 223 0.57 -6.18 4.41
C GLU A 223 0.47 -5.56 5.80
N THR A 224 -0.72 -5.56 6.40
CA THR A 224 -0.95 -4.90 7.70
C THR A 224 -0.47 -5.73 8.87
N GLN A 225 -0.36 -7.05 8.69
CA GLN A 225 -0.08 -8.03 9.74
C GLN A 225 -1.05 -7.89 10.93
N ASP A 226 -2.22 -7.30 10.73
CA ASP A 226 -3.17 -6.96 11.80
C ASP A 226 -4.61 -6.99 11.25
N PRO A 227 -5.44 -7.96 11.69
CA PRO A 227 -6.84 -8.05 11.29
C PRO A 227 -7.66 -6.78 11.59
N GLU A 228 -7.26 -5.94 12.55
CA GLU A 228 -7.95 -4.68 12.84
C GLU A 228 -7.69 -3.59 11.83
N LYS A 229 -6.59 -3.68 11.09
CA LYS A 229 -6.22 -2.73 10.04
C LYS A 229 -6.73 -3.13 8.66
N VAL A 230 -7.39 -4.29 8.54
CA VAL A 230 -8.06 -4.69 7.30
C VAL A 230 -9.32 -3.85 7.12
N GLU A 231 -9.37 -3.08 6.04
CA GLU A 231 -10.44 -2.16 5.71
C GLU A 231 -11.62 -2.87 5.05
N VAL A 232 -12.83 -2.35 5.28
CA VAL A 232 -14.05 -2.89 4.68
C VAL A 232 -14.20 -2.49 3.22
N ILE A 233 -14.50 -3.46 2.35
CA ILE A 233 -14.88 -3.21 0.96
C ILE A 233 -16.40 -2.98 0.90
N THR A 234 -16.81 -1.88 0.28
CA THR A 234 -18.23 -1.53 0.15
C THR A 234 -18.99 -2.65 -0.57
N GLY A 235 -20.05 -3.17 0.06
CA GLY A 235 -20.85 -4.28 -0.46
C GLY A 235 -20.40 -5.67 0.01
N ALA A 236 -19.27 -5.78 0.72
CA ALA A 236 -18.70 -7.05 1.21
C ALA A 236 -18.58 -7.10 2.75
N THR A 237 -19.43 -6.36 3.47
CA THR A 237 -19.33 -6.25 4.94
C THR A 237 -19.42 -7.61 5.67
N GLN A 238 -20.26 -8.53 5.21
CA GLN A 238 -20.36 -9.87 5.84
C GLN A 238 -19.07 -10.68 5.66
N THR A 239 -18.47 -10.63 4.47
CA THR A 239 -17.19 -11.30 4.18
C THR A 239 -16.05 -10.68 4.98
N TRP A 240 -16.02 -9.35 5.10
CA TRP A 240 -15.07 -8.64 5.97
C TRP A 240 -15.14 -9.08 7.43
N GLU A 241 -16.35 -9.18 7.99
CA GLU A 241 -16.55 -9.59 9.39
C GLU A 241 -16.05 -11.03 9.61
N ARG A 242 -16.40 -11.95 8.72
CA ARG A 242 -15.95 -13.35 8.78
C ARG A 242 -14.44 -13.46 8.63
N PHE A 243 -13.87 -12.77 7.65
CA PHE A 243 -12.43 -12.74 7.42
C PHE A 243 -11.68 -12.31 8.68
N LYS A 244 -12.08 -11.19 9.28
CA LYS A 244 -11.47 -10.68 10.52
C LYS A 244 -11.64 -11.64 11.69
N GLU A 245 -12.82 -12.23 11.84
CA GLU A 245 -13.08 -13.22 12.89
C GLU A 245 -12.14 -14.42 12.77
N THR A 246 -12.06 -15.02 11.58
CA THR A 246 -11.19 -16.17 11.33
C THR A 246 -9.72 -15.81 11.46
N ALA A 247 -9.29 -14.64 10.98
CA ALA A 247 -7.91 -14.18 11.08
C ALA A 247 -7.48 -14.02 12.56
N ARG A 248 -8.30 -13.36 13.39
CA ARG A 248 -8.05 -13.25 14.84
C ARG A 248 -7.92 -14.62 15.49
N GLU A 249 -8.82 -15.55 15.16
CA GLU A 249 -8.82 -16.87 15.76
C GLU A 249 -7.58 -17.68 15.36
N ALA A 250 -7.16 -17.64 14.09
CA ALA A 250 -5.94 -18.28 13.62
C ALA A 250 -4.69 -17.68 14.29
N LEU A 251 -4.60 -16.35 14.44
CA LEU A 251 -3.49 -15.69 15.13
C LEU A 251 -3.47 -15.97 16.64
N ARG A 252 -4.65 -16.12 17.27
CA ARG A 252 -4.80 -16.53 18.66
C ARG A 252 -4.31 -17.96 18.89
N GLN A 253 -4.55 -18.88 17.94
CA GLN A 253 -3.96 -20.22 17.98
C GLN A 253 -2.42 -20.15 17.88
N ALA A 254 -1.91 -19.28 17.01
CA ALA A 254 -0.49 -19.08 16.83
C ALA A 254 0.22 -18.53 18.08
N SER A 255 -0.45 -17.67 18.86
CA SER A 255 0.09 -17.16 20.12
C SER A 255 0.10 -18.18 21.27
N GLY A 256 -0.59 -19.31 21.08
CA GLY A 256 -0.68 -20.35 22.10
C GLY A 256 -1.63 -20.04 23.25
N GLU A 257 -2.51 -19.07 23.05
CA GLU A 257 -3.72 -18.97 23.84
C GLU A 257 -4.64 -20.14 23.45
N GLU A 258 -4.93 -21.05 24.39
CA GLU A 258 -5.88 -22.14 24.17
C GLU A 258 -7.32 -21.62 24.36
N MET A 259 -8.23 -21.98 23.44
CA MET A 259 -9.67 -21.91 23.73
C MET A 259 -10.01 -22.99 24.75
N PRO A 260 -10.76 -22.71 25.82
CA PRO A 260 -11.30 -23.77 26.65
C PRO A 260 -12.30 -24.60 25.82
N GLY A 261 -11.88 -25.77 25.32
CA GLY A 261 -12.79 -26.83 24.86
C GLY A 261 -12.65 -27.38 23.43
N GLN A 262 -11.65 -27.00 22.62
CA GLN A 262 -11.43 -27.64 21.31
C GLN A 262 -10.12 -28.45 21.31
N MET A 263 -10.24 -29.76 21.12
CA MET A 263 -9.11 -30.69 20.96
C MET A 263 -8.40 -30.41 19.64
N GLN A 264 -7.08 -30.27 19.68
CA GLN A 264 -6.21 -30.13 18.51
C GLN A 264 -6.43 -31.26 17.49
N PRO A 265 -6.55 -30.98 16.18
CA PRO A 265 -6.21 -31.98 15.20
C PRO A 265 -4.70 -32.25 15.30
N GLN A 266 -4.35 -33.52 15.48
CA GLN A 266 -2.97 -33.97 15.62
C GLN A 266 -2.15 -33.52 14.41
N THR A 267 -1.09 -32.76 14.65
CA THR A 267 -0.04 -32.55 13.65
C THR A 267 0.61 -33.91 13.37
N GLN A 268 0.31 -34.46 12.21
CA GLN A 268 0.97 -35.67 11.72
C GLN A 268 2.34 -35.24 11.19
N THR A 269 3.37 -35.36 12.02
CA THR A 269 4.75 -35.26 11.55
C THR A 269 5.06 -36.49 10.71
N GLY A 270 5.14 -36.29 9.39
CA GLY A 270 5.64 -37.31 8.44
C GLY A 270 7.09 -37.67 8.75
N SER A 271 7.38 -38.96 8.64
CA SER A 271 8.63 -39.66 9.03
C SER A 271 9.88 -39.22 8.28
#